data_AF-G0UQ72-F1
#
_entry.id   AF-G0UQ72-F1
#
_cell.length_a   1.000
_cell.length_b   1.000
_cell.length_c   1.000
_cell.angle_alpha   90.00
_cell.angle_beta   90.00
_cell.angle_gamma   90.00
#
_symmetry.space_group_name_H-M   'P 1'
#
loop_
_entity.id
_entity.type
_entity.pdbx_description
1 polymer ?
#
loop_
_entity_poly.entity_id
_entity_poly.type
_entity_poly.pdbx_seq_one_letter_code
_entity_poly.pdbx_strand_id
1 'polypeptide(L)'
;MTTNALLSFAVALLLVGPISALADSFLASSKSYHSINFVGDKWDFVVQNKPNELSQALRSDIDHYVQRPGSFLTDVTVHSLNHTESSLSISVSVEQVVRTELPDAERQHVWPADEVNSLLMQTNYSATFDLYDGPEKPELTTVRVVDGKLKYGKCTTSCKRLTHLTTVLVVLMGVSLFIVLIYMIVNCCRTDPSEKKHINENCLMPAERSA
;
A
#
# COMPACT_ATOMS: atom_id res chain seq x y z
N MET A 1 -21.79 -10.47 -43.13
CA MET A 1 -22.56 -9.50 -42.32
C MET A 1 -22.69 -9.91 -40.85
N THR A 2 -21.72 -10.65 -40.28
CA THR A 2 -21.82 -11.23 -38.90
C THR A 2 -20.69 -10.80 -37.96
N THR A 3 -19.67 -10.10 -38.48
CA THR A 3 -18.46 -9.72 -37.72
C THR A 3 -18.68 -8.52 -36.78
N ASN A 4 -19.62 -7.63 -37.11
CA ASN A 4 -19.88 -6.42 -36.31
C ASN A 4 -20.65 -6.69 -35.00
N ALA A 5 -21.42 -7.79 -34.93
CA ALA A 5 -22.20 -8.14 -33.75
C ALA A 5 -21.33 -8.74 -32.61
N LEU A 6 -20.30 -9.51 -32.98
CA LEU A 6 -19.38 -10.14 -32.01
C LEU A 6 -18.45 -9.11 -31.34
N LEU A 7 -18.00 -8.10 -32.10
CA LEU A 7 -17.20 -6.99 -31.56
C LEU A 7 -17.99 -6.14 -30.56
N SER A 8 -19.28 -5.89 -30.84
CA SER A 8 -20.14 -5.09 -29.96
C SER A 8 -20.44 -5.80 -28.62
N PHE A 9 -20.64 -7.12 -28.65
CA PHE A 9 -20.88 -7.92 -27.44
C PHE A 9 -19.62 -8.03 -26.55
N ALA A 10 -18.43 -8.11 -27.16
CA ALA A 10 -17.16 -8.14 -26.43
C ALA A 10 -16.85 -6.80 -25.72
N VAL A 11 -17.19 -5.67 -26.35
CA VAL A 11 -17.04 -4.33 -25.75
C VAL A 11 -18.02 -4.12 -24.58
N ALA A 12 -19.25 -4.63 -24.70
CA ALA A 12 -20.25 -4.55 -23.63
C ALA A 12 -19.86 -5.38 -22.40
N LEU A 13 -19.28 -6.58 -22.57
CA LEU A 13 -18.80 -7.40 -21.45
C LEU A 13 -17.58 -6.79 -20.74
N LEU A 14 -16.71 -6.07 -21.47
CA LEU A 14 -15.55 -5.40 -20.90
C LEU A 14 -15.90 -4.13 -20.10
N LEU A 15 -17.03 -3.47 -20.42
CA LEU A 15 -17.45 -2.24 -19.73
C LEU A 15 -18.33 -2.48 -18.51
N VAL A 16 -19.09 -3.59 -18.45
CA VAL A 16 -20.06 -3.85 -17.38
C VAL A 16 -19.50 -4.76 -16.27
N GLY A 17 -18.49 -5.59 -16.58
CA GLY A 17 -17.97 -6.61 -15.66
C GLY A 17 -17.16 -6.16 -14.44
N PRO A 18 -16.38 -5.05 -14.44
CA PRO A 18 -15.46 -4.79 -13.33
C PRO A 18 -16.03 -3.94 -12.19
N ILE A 19 -17.21 -3.33 -12.33
CA ILE A 19 -17.68 -2.32 -11.35
C ILE A 19 -18.19 -2.97 -10.05
N SER A 20 -18.73 -4.19 -10.10
CA SER A 20 -19.33 -4.84 -8.92
C SER A 20 -18.33 -5.51 -7.97
N ALA A 21 -17.04 -5.57 -8.32
CA ALA A 21 -16.00 -6.23 -7.51
C ALA A 21 -15.27 -5.28 -6.55
N LEU A 22 -15.70 -4.01 -6.43
CA LEU A 22 -15.04 -2.99 -5.61
C LEU A 22 -15.70 -2.75 -4.24
N ALA A 23 -16.75 -3.49 -3.88
CA ALA A 23 -17.45 -3.34 -2.61
C ALA A 23 -17.08 -4.45 -1.61
N ASP A 24 -15.79 -4.68 -1.39
CA ASP A 24 -15.35 -5.24 -0.09
C ASP A 24 -14.90 -4.04 0.74
N SER A 25 -15.71 -3.67 1.72
CA SER A 25 -15.33 -2.74 2.78
C SER A 25 -14.12 -3.32 3.51
N PHE A 26 -12.93 -2.89 3.10
CA PHE A 26 -11.68 -3.22 3.78
C PHE A 26 -11.73 -2.60 5.17
N LEU A 27 -12.02 -3.41 6.18
CA LEU A 27 -11.81 -3.00 7.57
C LEU A 27 -10.30 -2.81 7.75
N ALA A 28 -9.87 -1.55 7.78
CA ALA A 28 -8.47 -1.22 7.95
C ALA A 28 -8.04 -1.53 9.39
N SER A 29 -6.98 -2.31 9.54
CA SER A 29 -6.26 -2.47 10.80
C SER A 29 -4.77 -2.20 10.57
N SER A 30 -4.12 -1.60 11.55
CA SER A 30 -2.69 -1.27 11.53
C SER A 30 -2.06 -1.79 12.80
N LYS A 31 -0.87 -2.38 12.69
CA LYS A 31 -0.07 -2.78 13.84
C LYS A 31 1.36 -2.34 13.62
N SER A 32 1.91 -1.63 14.59
CA SER A 32 3.28 -1.10 14.56
C SER A 32 4.03 -1.49 15.83
N TYR A 33 5.35 -1.61 15.72
CA TYR A 33 6.25 -1.98 16.81
C TYR A 33 7.26 -0.87 17.01
N HIS A 34 7.54 -0.52 18.27
CA HIS A 34 8.38 0.62 18.62
C HIS A 34 9.34 0.28 19.75
N SER A 35 10.50 0.91 19.73
CA SER A 35 11.47 0.93 20.82
C SER A 35 11.50 2.34 21.40
N ILE A 36 11.17 2.46 22.67
CA ILE A 36 11.21 3.70 23.45
C ILE A 36 12.42 3.63 24.37
N ASN A 37 13.28 4.63 24.35
CA ASN A 37 14.52 4.65 25.11
C ASN A 37 14.56 5.86 26.05
N PHE A 38 14.75 5.59 27.34
CA PHE A 38 14.98 6.58 28.39
C PHE A 38 16.41 6.51 28.89
N VAL A 39 17.00 7.66 29.22
CA VAL A 39 18.24 7.75 29.98
C VAL A 39 17.92 7.82 31.48
N GLY A 40 18.77 7.21 32.30
CA GLY A 40 18.69 7.22 33.75
C GLY A 40 19.43 6.04 34.39
N ASP A 41 20.13 6.29 35.49
CA ASP A 41 20.99 5.34 36.20
C ASP A 41 20.24 4.37 37.12
N LYS A 42 18.95 4.65 37.42
CA LYS A 42 18.14 3.84 38.35
C LYS A 42 17.01 3.04 37.71
N TRP A 43 16.99 2.97 36.37
CA TRP A 43 15.98 2.17 35.69
C TRP A 43 16.06 0.67 36.01
N ASP A 44 17.27 0.15 36.26
CA ASP A 44 17.46 -1.25 36.67
C ASP A 44 16.62 -1.62 37.91
N PHE A 45 16.66 -0.78 38.95
CA PHE A 45 15.88 -1.00 40.16
C PHE A 45 14.38 -1.04 39.88
N VAL A 46 13.87 -0.12 39.04
CA VAL A 46 12.46 -0.06 38.67
C VAL A 46 12.05 -1.29 37.87
N VAL A 47 12.86 -1.72 36.90
CA VAL A 47 12.56 -2.91 36.08
C VAL A 47 12.58 -4.20 36.92
N GLN A 48 13.51 -4.33 37.87
CA GLN A 48 13.58 -5.52 38.72
C GLN A 48 12.46 -5.58 39.78
N ASN A 49 12.09 -4.44 40.37
CA ASN A 49 11.18 -4.42 41.53
C ASN A 49 9.74 -4.04 41.17
N LYS A 50 9.54 -3.24 40.13
CA LYS A 50 8.26 -2.65 39.73
C LYS A 50 7.91 -2.85 38.23
N PRO A 51 8.18 -4.01 37.60
CA PRO A 51 7.98 -4.17 36.15
C PRO A 51 6.52 -3.99 35.70
N ASN A 52 5.56 -4.40 36.55
CA ASN A 52 4.14 -4.27 36.26
C ASN A 52 3.66 -2.83 36.39
N GLU A 53 4.08 -2.12 37.44
CA GLU A 53 3.77 -0.70 37.64
C GLU A 53 4.36 0.14 36.52
N LEU A 54 5.61 -0.15 36.11
CA LEU A 54 6.26 0.49 34.97
C LEU A 54 5.50 0.24 33.66
N SER A 55 5.08 -1.00 33.41
CA SER A 55 4.30 -1.32 32.21
C SER A 55 2.93 -0.63 32.20
N GLN A 56 2.30 -0.46 33.37
CA GLN A 56 1.00 0.22 33.50
C GLN A 56 1.15 1.74 33.34
N ALA A 57 2.15 2.34 33.97
CA ALA A 57 2.46 3.76 33.84
C ALA A 57 2.77 4.12 32.39
N LEU A 58 3.60 3.31 31.72
CA LEU A 58 3.93 3.49 30.31
C LEU A 58 2.68 3.40 29.42
N ARG A 59 1.83 2.39 29.63
CA ARG A 59 0.57 2.28 28.89
C ARG A 59 -0.32 3.49 29.11
N SER A 60 -0.46 3.94 30.36
CA SER A 60 -1.27 5.12 30.69
C SER A 60 -0.78 6.38 29.98
N ASP A 61 0.54 6.60 29.98
CA ASP A 61 1.14 7.75 29.28
C ASP A 61 0.93 7.65 27.76
N ILE A 62 1.10 6.46 27.17
CA ILE A 62 0.91 6.26 25.72
C ILE A 62 -0.56 6.38 25.32
N ASP A 63 -1.47 5.73 26.05
CA ASP A 63 -2.91 5.70 25.77
C ASP A 63 -3.50 7.11 25.68
N HIS A 64 -3.04 8.02 26.54
CA HIS A 64 -3.49 9.42 26.48
C HIS A 64 -3.27 10.08 25.10
N TYR A 65 -2.23 9.67 24.37
CA TYR A 65 -1.85 10.25 23.08
C TYR A 65 -2.33 9.42 21.88
N VAL A 66 -2.41 8.09 22.00
CA VAL A 66 -2.73 7.22 20.87
C VAL A 66 -4.21 6.83 20.78
N GLN A 67 -5.01 7.06 21.82
CA GLN A 67 -6.42 6.72 21.80
C GLN A 67 -7.23 7.71 20.95
N ARG A 68 -8.07 7.19 20.05
CA ARG A 68 -9.01 7.98 19.23
C ARG A 68 -10.41 7.37 19.24
N PRO A 69 -11.17 7.51 20.35
CA PRO A 69 -12.44 6.79 20.54
C PRO A 69 -13.50 7.01 19.45
N GLY A 70 -13.47 8.18 18.79
CA GLY A 70 -14.39 8.52 17.70
C GLY A 70 -13.96 8.03 16.32
N SER A 71 -12.87 7.27 16.22
CA SER A 71 -12.36 6.73 14.96
C SER A 71 -12.10 5.23 15.11
N PHE A 72 -10.94 4.84 15.61
CA PHE A 72 -10.54 3.43 15.72
C PHE A 72 -10.32 3.03 17.19
N LEU A 73 -10.42 1.73 17.48
CA LEU A 73 -9.94 1.16 18.74
C LEU A 73 -8.42 1.08 18.69
N THR A 74 -7.76 1.36 19.81
CA THR A 74 -6.30 1.23 19.94
C THR A 74 -5.97 0.35 21.14
N ASP A 75 -5.05 -0.58 20.96
CA ASP A 75 -4.48 -1.43 21.99
C ASP A 75 -2.96 -1.25 22.05
N VAL A 76 -2.43 -1.11 23.27
CA VAL A 76 -1.00 -0.87 23.53
C VAL A 76 -0.45 -2.02 24.35
N THR A 77 0.48 -2.78 23.75
CA THR A 77 1.13 -3.92 24.41
C THR A 77 2.60 -3.65 24.66
N VAL A 78 3.03 -3.80 25.92
CA VAL A 78 4.44 -3.78 26.31
C VAL A 78 5.00 -5.20 26.18
N HIS A 79 6.07 -5.38 25.40
CA HIS A 79 6.66 -6.68 25.12
C HIS A 79 7.91 -6.98 25.95
N SER A 80 8.75 -5.98 26.18
CA SER A 80 9.99 -6.16 26.92
C SER A 80 10.43 -4.88 27.61
N LEU A 81 10.99 -5.02 28.79
CA LEU A 81 11.67 -3.95 29.54
C LEU A 81 13.13 -4.37 29.68
N ASN A 82 14.00 -3.81 28.83
CA ASN A 82 15.43 -4.08 28.88
C ASN A 82 16.12 -2.86 29.48
N HIS A 83 17.06 -3.06 30.41
CA HIS A 83 17.81 -1.96 31.01
C HIS A 83 19.32 -2.17 30.84
N THR A 84 20.04 -1.07 30.91
CA THR A 84 21.48 -1.03 31.19
C THR A 84 21.69 -0.22 32.47
N GLU A 85 22.95 -0.06 32.89
CA GLU A 85 23.28 0.79 34.04
C GLU A 85 22.84 2.26 33.88
N SER A 86 22.56 2.73 32.67
CA SER A 86 22.27 4.14 32.38
C SER A 86 21.09 4.39 31.45
N SER A 87 20.37 3.33 31.06
CA SER A 87 19.25 3.46 30.13
C SER A 87 18.20 2.38 30.30
N LEU A 88 16.99 2.68 29.84
CA LEU A 88 15.87 1.77 29.73
C LEU A 88 15.40 1.75 28.27
N SER A 89 15.37 0.56 27.67
CA SER A 89 14.87 0.29 26.34
C SER A 89 13.62 -0.57 26.43
N ILE A 90 12.50 -0.04 25.93
CA ILE A 90 11.19 -0.66 26.05
C ILE A 90 10.68 -0.99 24.65
N SER A 91 10.27 -2.24 24.44
CA SER A 91 9.61 -2.64 23.20
C SER A 91 8.10 -2.62 23.39
N VAL A 92 7.38 -1.88 22.54
CA VAL A 92 5.91 -1.80 22.56
C VAL A 92 5.34 -2.13 21.18
N SER A 93 4.09 -2.58 21.13
CA SER A 93 3.28 -2.54 19.92
C SER A 93 2.01 -1.74 20.13
N VAL A 94 1.60 -1.06 19.07
CA VAL A 94 0.35 -0.32 19.00
C VAL A 94 -0.47 -0.94 17.88
N GLU A 95 -1.63 -1.47 18.23
CA GLU A 95 -2.58 -2.09 17.30
C GLU A 95 -3.84 -1.23 17.22
N GLN A 96 -4.27 -0.93 16.01
CA GLN A 96 -5.40 -0.04 15.74
C GLN A 96 -6.39 -0.74 14.82
N VAL A 97 -7.67 -0.71 15.18
CA VAL A 97 -8.74 -1.41 14.46
C VAL A 97 -9.90 -0.44 14.21
N VAL A 98 -10.28 -0.27 12.95
CA VAL A 98 -11.45 0.54 12.55
C VAL A 98 -12.72 0.08 13.27
N ARG A 99 -13.52 1.04 13.72
CA ARG A 99 -14.83 0.80 14.34
C ARG A 99 -15.88 0.68 13.25
N THR A 100 -16.46 -0.51 13.10
CA THR A 100 -17.42 -0.84 12.05
C THR A 100 -18.82 -0.33 12.32
N GLU A 101 -19.09 -0.01 13.59
CA GLU A 101 -20.35 0.51 14.09
C GLU A 101 -20.53 2.01 13.84
N LEU A 102 -19.50 2.72 13.41
CA LEU A 102 -19.56 4.16 13.13
C LEU A 102 -19.98 4.42 11.67
N PRO A 103 -20.77 5.47 11.40
CA PRO A 103 -20.98 5.95 10.04
C PRO A 103 -19.65 6.26 9.34
N ASP A 104 -19.57 6.02 8.04
CA ASP A 104 -18.38 6.25 7.21
C ASP A 104 -17.11 5.52 7.73
N ALA A 105 -17.25 4.27 8.20
CA ALA A 105 -16.12 3.48 8.71
C ALA A 105 -14.94 3.38 7.71
N GLU A 106 -15.24 3.40 6.41
CA GLU A 106 -14.26 3.41 5.33
C GLU A 106 -13.42 4.69 5.24
N ARG A 107 -13.85 5.78 5.88
CA ARG A 107 -13.14 7.07 5.92
C ARG A 107 -12.27 7.23 7.15
N GLN A 108 -12.30 6.28 8.09
CA GLN A 108 -11.46 6.33 9.28
C GLN A 108 -9.99 6.13 8.88
N HIS A 109 -9.17 7.14 9.12
CA HIS A 109 -7.74 7.08 8.86
C HIS A 109 -7.04 6.42 10.04
N VAL A 110 -6.65 5.15 9.89
CA VAL A 110 -5.76 4.48 10.85
C VAL A 110 -4.34 5.00 10.66
N TRP A 111 -3.67 5.31 11.77
CA TRP A 111 -2.34 5.90 11.71
C TRP A 111 -1.28 4.91 11.19
N PRO A 112 -0.41 5.35 10.27
CA PRO A 112 0.78 4.58 9.90
C PRO A 112 1.79 4.57 11.05
N ALA A 113 2.76 3.64 10.98
CA ALA A 113 3.78 3.48 12.01
C ALA A 113 4.55 4.80 12.30
N ASP A 114 4.84 5.61 11.29
CA ASP A 114 5.56 6.89 11.45
C ASP A 114 4.75 7.93 12.23
N GLU A 115 3.43 7.95 12.05
CA GLU A 115 2.55 8.85 12.79
C GLU A 115 2.43 8.40 14.25
N VAL A 116 2.27 7.09 14.49
CA VAL A 116 2.33 6.53 15.84
C VAL A 116 3.68 6.83 16.50
N ASN A 117 4.80 6.67 15.80
CA ASN A 117 6.13 7.02 16.31
C ASN A 117 6.22 8.51 16.68
N SER A 118 5.63 9.38 15.88
CA SER A 118 5.59 10.83 16.15
C SER A 118 4.75 11.16 17.40
N LEU A 119 3.66 10.44 17.63
CA LEU A 119 2.84 10.57 18.85
C LEU A 119 3.61 10.08 20.08
N LEU A 120 4.23 8.90 20.00
CA LEU A 120 5.06 8.35 21.07
C LEU A 120 6.25 9.25 21.41
N MET A 121 6.84 9.94 20.43
CA MET A 121 7.92 10.91 20.67
C MET A 121 7.44 12.17 21.37
N GLN A 122 6.16 12.54 21.22
CA GLN A 122 5.55 13.72 21.83
C GLN A 122 4.94 13.44 23.23
N THR A 123 4.81 12.16 23.61
CA THR A 123 4.36 11.77 24.94
C THR A 123 5.32 12.30 26.01
N ASN A 124 4.78 12.84 27.08
CA ASN A 124 5.56 13.43 28.18
C ASN A 124 6.08 12.39 29.20
N TYR A 125 5.55 11.16 29.16
CA TYR A 125 5.91 10.03 30.02
C TYR A 125 5.87 10.34 31.53
N SER A 126 4.93 11.20 31.96
CA SER A 126 4.87 11.67 33.34
C SER A 126 4.73 10.55 34.37
N ALA A 127 3.77 9.63 34.18
CA ALA A 127 3.56 8.54 35.13
C ALA A 127 4.76 7.58 35.13
N THR A 128 5.38 7.38 33.98
CA THR A 128 6.59 6.56 33.82
C THR A 128 7.78 7.18 34.56
N PHE A 129 7.97 8.49 34.45
CA PHE A 129 9.05 9.21 35.11
C PHE A 129 8.85 9.35 36.61
N ASP A 130 7.60 9.36 37.10
CA ASP A 130 7.31 9.38 38.54
C ASP A 130 7.76 8.09 39.27
N LEU A 131 7.98 6.99 38.54
CA LEU A 131 8.52 5.74 39.11
C LEU A 131 10.05 5.75 39.24
N TYR A 132 10.72 6.77 38.70
CA TYR A 132 12.17 6.85 38.68
C TYR A 132 12.71 7.51 39.96
N ASP A 133 13.49 6.74 40.73
CA ASP A 133 14.02 7.16 42.04
C ASP A 133 15.50 7.61 41.99
N GLY A 134 16.02 8.01 40.81
CA GLY A 134 17.41 8.45 40.64
C GLY A 134 17.63 9.96 40.88
N PRO A 135 18.90 10.38 41.03
CA PRO A 135 19.24 11.77 41.37
C PRO A 135 19.00 12.76 40.23
N GLU A 136 19.18 12.31 38.98
CA GLU A 136 18.93 13.09 37.78
C GLU A 136 17.58 12.73 37.18
N LYS A 137 16.83 13.69 36.66
CA LYS A 137 15.54 13.38 36.03
C LYS A 137 15.76 12.51 34.80
N PRO A 138 14.95 11.45 34.61
CA PRO A 138 15.06 10.64 33.41
C PRO A 138 14.57 11.43 32.20
N GLU A 139 15.12 11.13 31.03
CA GLU A 139 14.77 11.82 29.78
C GLU A 139 14.50 10.82 28.65
N LEU A 140 13.49 11.13 27.83
CA LEU A 140 13.26 10.43 26.57
C LEU A 140 14.39 10.77 25.59
N THR A 141 15.13 9.75 25.18
CA THR A 141 16.22 9.92 24.22
C THR A 141 15.74 9.66 22.80
N THR A 142 15.07 8.53 22.57
CA THR A 142 14.61 8.15 21.23
C THR A 142 13.37 7.29 21.28
N VAL A 143 12.50 7.47 20.29
CA VAL A 143 11.52 6.48 19.86
C VAL A 143 11.87 6.06 18.44
N ARG A 144 11.86 4.75 18.18
CA ARG A 144 12.14 4.20 16.84
C ARG A 144 11.11 3.13 16.50
N VAL A 145 10.65 3.14 15.25
CA VAL A 145 9.90 2.02 14.68
C VAL A 145 10.86 0.82 14.59
N VAL A 146 10.51 -0.27 15.27
CA VAL A 146 11.25 -1.54 15.20
C VAL A 146 10.58 -2.38 14.13
N ASP A 147 10.99 -2.14 12.89
CA ASP A 147 10.46 -2.89 11.78
C ASP A 147 10.93 -4.35 11.84
N GLY A 148 10.06 -5.22 12.35
CA GLY A 148 10.05 -6.64 12.05
C GLY A 148 9.64 -6.87 10.59
N LYS A 149 10.40 -6.27 9.66
CA LYS A 149 10.09 -6.10 8.23
C LYS A 149 8.94 -5.11 8.04
N LEU A 150 9.24 -3.93 7.47
CA LEU A 150 8.31 -3.22 6.61
C LEU A 150 7.78 -4.21 5.59
N LYS A 151 6.66 -4.87 5.89
CA LYS A 151 5.78 -5.34 4.84
C LYS A 151 5.14 -4.07 4.31
N TYR A 152 5.89 -3.31 3.51
CA TYR A 152 5.29 -2.59 2.38
C TYR A 152 4.25 -3.54 1.83
N GLY A 153 2.98 -3.14 1.99
CA GLY A 153 1.85 -4.06 2.14
C GLY A 153 2.05 -5.30 1.29
N LYS A 154 2.05 -6.49 1.91
CA LYS A 154 1.86 -7.73 1.14
C LYS A 154 0.67 -7.43 0.25
N CYS A 155 0.93 -7.22 -1.04
CA CYS A 155 -0.06 -6.92 -2.06
C CYS A 155 -1.17 -7.93 -1.81
N THR A 156 -2.28 -7.43 -1.25
CA THR A 156 -3.37 -8.26 -0.74
C THR A 156 -3.90 -9.09 -1.90
N THR A 157 -4.70 -10.11 -1.63
CA THR A 157 -5.30 -10.94 -2.68
C THR A 157 -5.96 -10.08 -3.77
N SER A 158 -6.47 -8.91 -3.41
CA SER A 158 -7.05 -7.90 -4.31
C SER A 158 -6.01 -7.20 -5.17
N CYS A 159 -4.86 -6.79 -4.61
CA CYS A 159 -3.75 -6.25 -5.40
C CYS A 159 -3.16 -7.31 -6.34
N LYS A 160 -3.05 -8.58 -5.91
CA LYS A 160 -2.68 -9.69 -6.81
C LYS A 160 -3.70 -9.90 -7.92
N ARG A 161 -5.01 -9.80 -7.63
CA ARG A 161 -6.08 -9.86 -8.63
C ARG A 161 -6.01 -8.68 -9.60
N LEU A 162 -5.72 -7.48 -9.12
CA LEU A 162 -5.55 -6.29 -9.96
C LEU A 162 -4.35 -6.45 -10.90
N THR A 163 -3.19 -6.85 -10.37
CA THR A 163 -2.01 -7.13 -11.19
C THR A 163 -2.30 -8.23 -12.22
N HIS A 164 -3.03 -9.28 -11.83
CA HIS A 164 -3.44 -10.35 -12.73
C HIS A 164 -4.39 -9.84 -13.84
N LEU A 165 -5.40 -9.05 -13.50
CA LEU A 165 -6.33 -8.46 -14.47
C LEU A 165 -5.60 -7.53 -15.45
N THR A 166 -4.72 -6.66 -14.96
CA THR A 166 -3.89 -5.79 -15.80
C THR A 166 -3.01 -6.61 -16.74
N THR A 167 -2.43 -7.71 -16.25
CA THR A 167 -1.59 -8.59 -17.07
C THR A 167 -2.39 -9.26 -18.18
N VAL A 168 -3.57 -9.80 -17.85
CA VAL A 168 -4.47 -10.43 -18.84
C VAL A 168 -4.89 -9.42 -19.92
N LEU A 169 -5.20 -8.19 -19.52
CA LEU A 169 -5.64 -7.14 -20.43
C LEU A 169 -4.51 -6.70 -21.39
N VAL A 170 -3.28 -6.53 -20.87
CA VAL A 170 -2.10 -6.24 -21.69
C VAL A 170 -1.80 -7.37 -22.68
N VAL A 171 -1.90 -8.62 -22.25
CA VAL A 171 -1.69 -9.79 -23.14
C VAL A 171 -2.75 -9.84 -24.24
N LEU A 172 -4.03 -9.63 -23.91
CA LEU A 172 -5.10 -9.57 -24.90
C LEU A 172 -4.90 -8.45 -25.92
N MET A 173 -4.49 -7.26 -25.46
CA MET A 173 -4.15 -6.15 -26.36
C MET A 173 -2.95 -6.48 -27.26
N GLY A 174 -1.91 -7.12 -26.72
CA GLY A 174 -0.74 -7.54 -27.50
C GLY A 174 -1.07 -8.58 -28.58
N VAL A 175 -1.85 -9.60 -28.21
CA VAL A 175 -2.26 -10.67 -29.15
C VAL A 175 -3.16 -10.12 -30.25
N SER A 176 -4.12 -9.27 -29.91
CA SER A 176 -5.00 -8.65 -30.92
C SER A 176 -4.22 -7.77 -31.89
N LEU A 177 -3.26 -6.98 -31.40
CA LEU A 177 -2.38 -6.17 -32.25
C LEU A 177 -1.52 -7.04 -33.17
N PHE A 178 -0.99 -8.15 -32.66
CA PHE A 178 -0.21 -9.11 -33.46
C PHE A 178 -1.04 -9.76 -34.58
N ILE A 179 -2.30 -10.13 -34.29
CA ILE A 179 -3.23 -10.68 -35.29
C ILE A 179 -3.50 -9.65 -36.41
N VAL A 180 -3.72 -8.37 -36.05
CA VAL A 180 -3.94 -7.30 -37.03
C VAL A 180 -2.70 -7.10 -37.90
N LEU A 181 -1.50 -7.13 -37.32
CA LEU A 181 -0.24 -7.03 -38.09
C LEU A 181 -0.08 -8.19 -39.08
N ILE A 182 -0.32 -9.43 -38.66
CA ILE A 182 -0.28 -10.59 -39.57
C ILE A 182 -1.31 -10.43 -40.68
N TYR A 183 -2.53 -10.02 -40.34
CA TYR A 183 -3.59 -9.79 -41.33
C TYR A 183 -3.20 -8.72 -42.35
N MET A 184 -2.61 -7.61 -41.90
CA MET A 184 -2.08 -6.55 -42.77
C MET A 184 -0.96 -7.09 -43.67
N ILE A 185 -0.02 -7.87 -43.15
CA ILE A 185 1.06 -8.47 -43.95
C ILE A 185 0.49 -9.42 -45.00
N VAL A 186 -0.41 -10.32 -44.60
CA VAL A 186 -1.02 -11.31 -45.53
C VAL A 186 -1.83 -10.61 -46.60
N ASN A 187 -2.61 -9.58 -46.28
CA ASN A 187 -3.40 -8.87 -47.28
C ASN A 187 -2.55 -7.92 -48.16
N CYS A 188 -1.54 -7.24 -47.61
CA CYS A 188 -0.61 -6.42 -48.40
C CYS A 188 0.23 -7.29 -49.35
N CYS A 189 0.66 -8.47 -48.91
CA CYS A 189 1.40 -9.43 -49.75
C CYS A 189 0.51 -10.19 -50.75
N ARG A 190 -0.82 -10.07 -50.64
CA ARG A 190 -1.79 -10.67 -51.58
C ARG A 190 -2.29 -9.68 -52.64
N THR A 191 -1.67 -8.49 -52.73
CA THR A 191 -1.90 -7.57 -53.84
C THR A 191 -1.44 -8.26 -55.14
N ASP A 192 -2.42 -8.71 -55.91
CA ASP A 192 -2.25 -9.47 -57.14
C ASP A 192 -1.35 -8.71 -58.15
N PRO A 193 -0.34 -9.33 -58.78
CA PRO A 193 0.49 -8.68 -59.80
C PRO A 193 -0.24 -8.35 -61.12
N SER A 194 -1.55 -8.55 -61.19
CA SER A 194 -2.34 -8.39 -62.41
C SER A 194 -2.67 -6.93 -62.77
N GLU A 195 -2.46 -5.97 -61.86
CA GLU A 195 -2.72 -4.54 -62.13
C GLU A 195 -1.48 -3.75 -62.60
N LYS A 196 -0.44 -4.43 -63.12
CA LYS A 196 0.69 -3.78 -63.81
C LYS A 196 0.64 -3.85 -65.34
N LYS A 197 -0.43 -4.39 -65.93
CA LYS A 197 -0.56 -4.48 -67.40
C LYS A 197 -1.35 -3.37 -68.08
N HIS A 198 -2.08 -2.53 -67.34
CA HIS A 198 -2.87 -1.43 -67.93
C HIS A 198 -2.24 -0.04 -67.85
N ILE A 199 -1.08 0.12 -67.20
CA ILE A 199 -0.39 1.41 -67.06
C ILE A 199 0.73 1.59 -68.12
N ASN A 200 1.03 0.56 -68.93
CA ASN A 200 2.15 0.61 -69.88
C ASN A 200 1.78 1.00 -71.33
N GLU A 201 0.51 1.32 -71.62
CA GLU A 201 0.09 1.79 -72.96
C GLU A 201 -0.28 3.27 -73.01
N ASN A 202 -0.32 3.99 -71.88
CA ASN A 202 -0.71 5.41 -71.83
C ASN A 202 0.47 6.40 -71.67
N CYS A 203 1.73 5.95 -71.85
CA CYS A 203 2.93 6.80 -71.76
C CYS A 203 3.76 6.86 -73.05
N LEU A 204 3.15 6.67 -74.22
CA LEU A 204 3.72 7.11 -75.50
C LEU A 204 2.80 8.15 -76.14
N MET A 205 3.04 9.42 -75.79
CA MET A 205 2.53 10.56 -76.53
C MET A 205 3.18 10.63 -77.92
N PRO A 206 2.47 11.17 -78.93
CA PRO A 206 2.91 11.26 -80.30
C PRO A 206 3.87 12.45 -80.49
N ALA A 207 5.04 12.21 -81.08
CA ALA A 207 5.91 13.27 -81.58
C ALA A 207 6.04 13.13 -83.10
N GLU A 208 5.31 14.02 -83.76
CA GLU A 208 5.60 14.73 -85.01
C GLU A 208 5.79 13.96 -86.34
N ARG A 209 4.94 14.38 -87.27
CA ARG A 209 4.92 14.09 -88.71
C ARG A 209 5.33 15.36 -89.44
N SER A 210 6.50 15.38 -90.09
CA SER A 210 6.90 16.23 -91.24
C SER A 210 8.41 16.07 -91.44
N ALA A 211 8.99 15.77 -92.60
CA ALA A 211 8.55 15.69 -93.98
C ALA A 211 9.44 14.67 -94.72
#